data_AF-A0A536FII3-F1
#
_entry.id   AF-A0A536FII3-F1
#
_cell.length_a   1.000
_cell.length_b   1.000
_cell.length_c   1.000
_cell.angle_alpha   90.00
_cell.angle_beta   90.00
_cell.angle_gamma   90.00
#
_symmetry.space_group_name_H-M   'P 1'
#
loop_
_entity.id
_entity.type
_entity.pdbx_description
1 polymer ?
#
loop_
_entity_poly.entity_id
_entity_poly.type
_entity_poly.pdbx_seq_one_letter_code
_entity_poly.pdbx_strand_id
1 'polypeptide(L)'
;EYDGLGGEDRSTVRAVERTAGMVATYGGAPIEALYSANAGGITEDSENVYANALPYLRSVPSPADEVAEASAWGHTSWQWTTEYTAPQLRGYLRARGVDIGDPQRIELGRLTGTGRVVSAKIVGSSGSRDIGKDASRYYFGLRSTLYTVTIHPEETEIVGTTDTKRIRELELLSATVDRSYYVTTRDPDRSWTLRITGWLYRLPARFVFTGKGYGHGVGMSQWGAQGMALGGASAEEILRHYYQGIAITNVGGA
;
A
#
# COMPACT_ATOMS: atom_id res chain seq x y z
N GLU A 1 4.65 -21.96 0.82
CA GLU A 1 4.93 -23.13 1.68
C GLU A 1 5.62 -22.66 2.94
N TYR A 2 5.35 -23.30 4.08
CA TYR A 2 6.04 -23.05 5.35
C TYR A 2 7.22 -24.04 5.38
N ASP A 3 8.44 -23.54 5.19
CA ASP A 3 9.63 -24.37 4.97
C ASP A 3 10.18 -25.06 6.25
N GLY A 4 9.50 -24.88 7.39
CA GLY A 4 9.90 -25.48 8.67
C GLY A 4 11.35 -25.16 9.08
N LEU A 5 11.89 -26.00 9.98
CA LEU A 5 13.24 -25.89 10.56
C LEU A 5 14.40 -25.95 9.53
N GLY A 6 14.12 -26.26 8.26
CA GLY A 6 15.13 -26.37 7.20
C GLY A 6 15.59 -25.02 6.62
N GLY A 7 14.82 -23.96 6.85
CA GLY A 7 15.10 -22.61 6.33
C GLY A 7 15.69 -21.62 7.35
N GLU A 8 16.00 -22.07 8.57
CA GLU A 8 16.53 -21.19 9.63
C GLU A 8 18.01 -20.86 9.38
N ASP A 9 18.30 -19.59 9.10
CA ASP A 9 19.68 -19.12 9.03
C ASP A 9 20.33 -19.15 10.41
N ARG A 10 21.60 -19.55 10.49
CA ARG A 10 22.36 -19.62 11.76
C ARG A 10 22.41 -18.27 12.48
N SER A 11 22.28 -17.15 11.75
CA SER A 11 22.19 -15.81 12.33
C SER A 11 20.87 -15.58 13.07
N THR A 12 19.74 -16.05 12.54
CA THR A 12 18.43 -15.98 13.19
C THR A 12 18.39 -16.82 14.47
N VAL A 13 18.88 -18.06 14.42
CA VAL A 13 18.96 -18.93 15.61
C VAL A 13 19.79 -18.26 16.71
N ARG A 14 20.96 -17.70 16.36
CA ARG A 14 21.81 -16.99 17.31
C ARG A 14 21.14 -15.75 17.91
N ALA A 15 20.33 -15.03 17.14
CA ALA A 15 19.58 -13.87 17.63
C ALA A 15 18.53 -14.28 18.67
N VAL A 16 17.84 -15.40 18.43
CA VAL A 16 16.89 -16.00 19.39
C VAL A 16 17.61 -16.46 20.65
N GLU A 17 18.70 -17.22 20.53
CA GLU A 17 19.48 -17.70 21.67
C GLU A 17 20.00 -16.56 22.54
N ARG A 18 20.48 -15.46 21.94
CA ARG A 18 20.97 -14.28 22.67
C ARG A 18 19.89 -13.51 23.39
N THR A 19 18.64 -13.67 22.99
CA THR A 19 17.48 -13.00 23.58
C THR A 19 16.56 -13.96 24.33
N ALA A 20 17.06 -15.18 24.62
CA ALA A 20 16.31 -16.21 25.29
C ALA A 20 15.79 -15.71 26.65
N GLY A 21 14.47 -15.77 26.83
CA GLY A 21 13.80 -15.33 28.06
C GLY A 21 13.59 -13.82 28.16
N MET A 22 14.06 -13.00 27.22
CA MET A 22 13.82 -11.55 27.24
C MET A 22 12.39 -11.22 26.78
N VAL A 23 11.67 -10.44 27.57
CA VAL A 23 10.32 -9.95 27.26
C VAL A 23 10.20 -8.45 27.52
N ALA A 24 9.50 -7.76 26.62
CA ALA A 24 9.12 -6.37 26.80
C ALA A 24 7.87 -6.28 27.69
N THR A 25 7.92 -5.43 28.71
CA THR A 25 6.85 -5.25 29.69
C THR A 25 6.50 -3.78 29.87
N TYR A 26 5.25 -3.50 30.23
CA TYR A 26 4.78 -2.17 30.62
C TYR A 26 3.98 -2.31 31.91
N GLY A 27 4.35 -1.56 32.96
CA GLY A 27 3.73 -1.71 34.28
C GLY A 27 3.88 -3.12 34.88
N GLY A 28 4.94 -3.84 34.53
CA GLY A 28 5.23 -5.20 35.00
C GLY A 28 4.49 -6.33 34.26
N ALA A 29 3.62 -6.01 33.30
CA ALA A 29 2.94 -7.00 32.47
C ALA A 29 3.55 -7.06 31.05
N PRO A 30 3.60 -8.23 30.37
CA PRO A 30 4.01 -8.30 28.97
C PRO A 30 3.18 -7.39 28.07
N ILE A 31 3.85 -6.72 27.12
CA ILE A 31 3.17 -5.85 26.15
C ILE A 31 2.56 -6.66 25.01
N GLU A 32 1.58 -6.06 24.34
CA GLU A 32 1.20 -6.46 22.98
C GLU A 32 2.21 -5.89 21.97
N ALA A 33 3.22 -6.68 21.60
CA ALA A 33 4.31 -6.26 20.72
C ALA A 33 3.91 -6.29 19.24
N LEU A 34 2.97 -5.43 18.83
CA LEU A 34 2.53 -5.32 17.45
C LEU A 34 3.64 -4.81 16.52
N TYR A 35 3.74 -5.38 15.33
CA TYR A 35 4.72 -4.99 14.31
C TYR A 35 4.16 -5.11 12.90
N SER A 36 4.70 -4.32 11.98
CA SER A 36 4.35 -4.38 10.56
C SER A 36 5.58 -4.19 9.67
N ALA A 37 5.47 -4.52 8.38
CA ALA A 37 6.63 -4.52 7.49
C ALA A 37 7.27 -3.14 7.35
N ASN A 38 6.46 -2.11 7.06
CA ASN A 38 6.96 -0.74 6.85
C ASN A 38 5.91 0.26 7.35
N ALA A 39 6.31 1.23 8.17
CA ALA A 39 5.39 2.23 8.72
C ALA A 39 5.16 3.41 7.77
N GLY A 40 5.88 3.52 6.65
CA GLY A 40 5.75 4.67 5.75
C GLY A 40 6.30 5.96 6.36
N GLY A 41 7.25 5.84 7.29
CA GLY A 41 8.02 6.94 7.88
C GLY A 41 7.53 7.37 9.26
N ILE A 42 6.33 6.95 9.66
CA ILE A 42 5.76 7.22 10.98
C ILE A 42 4.79 6.11 11.37
N THR A 43 4.90 5.61 12.61
CA THR A 43 3.98 4.62 13.16
C THR A 43 2.65 5.26 13.55
N GLU A 44 1.67 4.47 13.94
CA GLU A 44 0.31 4.92 14.25
C GLU A 44 -0.08 4.58 15.69
N ASP A 45 -0.91 5.43 16.28
CA ASP A 45 -1.51 5.17 17.59
C ASP A 45 -2.42 3.94 17.52
N SER A 46 -2.31 3.07 18.53
CA SER A 46 -3.08 1.82 18.57
C SER A 46 -4.59 2.01 18.36
N GLU A 47 -5.20 3.02 18.96
CA GLU A 47 -6.64 3.30 18.86
C GLU A 47 -7.08 3.84 17.49
N ASN A 48 -6.14 4.20 16.61
CA ASN A 48 -6.46 4.59 15.24
C ASN A 48 -6.52 3.38 14.30
N VAL A 49 -6.10 2.19 14.76
CA VAL A 49 -6.23 0.91 14.02
C VAL A 49 -7.09 -0.11 14.79
N TYR A 50 -6.82 -0.31 16.07
CA TYR A 50 -7.48 -1.26 16.98
C TYR A 50 -8.42 -0.57 17.97
N ALA A 51 -9.14 -1.34 18.78
CA ALA A 51 -10.17 -0.78 19.67
C ALA A 51 -9.59 0.02 20.85
N ASN A 52 -8.46 -0.41 21.40
CA ASN A 52 -7.92 0.10 22.66
C ASN A 52 -6.75 1.05 22.44
N ALA A 53 -6.70 2.11 23.24
CA ALA A 53 -5.51 2.95 23.37
C ALA A 53 -4.52 2.28 24.33
N LEU A 54 -3.40 1.80 23.80
CA LEU A 54 -2.31 1.21 24.56
C LEU A 54 -1.18 2.23 24.77
N PRO A 55 -0.79 2.56 26.02
CA PRO A 55 0.17 3.64 26.30
C PRO A 55 1.55 3.46 25.65
N TYR A 56 1.96 2.21 25.41
CA TYR A 56 3.22 1.86 24.77
C TYR A 56 3.14 1.77 23.24
N LEU A 57 1.95 1.83 22.64
CA LEU A 57 1.75 1.83 21.18
C LEU A 57 1.28 3.21 20.72
N ARG A 58 2.24 4.13 20.65
CA ARG A 58 2.05 5.51 20.23
C ARG A 58 2.76 5.78 18.91
N SER A 59 2.24 6.72 18.15
CA SER A 59 2.87 7.22 16.93
C SER A 59 4.27 7.78 17.23
N VAL A 60 5.28 7.22 16.58
CA VAL A 60 6.68 7.68 16.60
C VAL A 60 7.24 7.71 15.17
N PRO A 61 8.22 8.58 14.89
CA PRO A 61 8.95 8.52 13.61
C PRO A 61 9.53 7.12 13.40
N SER A 62 9.51 6.62 12.16
CA SER A 62 10.12 5.34 11.80
C SER A 62 11.31 5.62 10.87
N PRO A 63 12.48 5.98 11.42
CA PRO A 63 13.62 6.40 10.61
C PRO A 63 14.09 5.27 9.70
N ALA A 64 14.52 5.61 8.49
CA ALA A 64 15.09 4.67 7.53
C ALA A 64 14.12 3.58 7.04
N ASP A 65 12.79 3.77 7.18
CA ASP A 65 11.79 2.97 6.47
C ASP A 65 12.02 2.97 4.95
N GLU A 66 12.57 4.06 4.41
CA GLU A 66 12.96 4.23 3.01
C GLU A 66 14.11 3.34 2.56
N VAL A 67 14.89 2.77 3.48
CA VAL A 67 15.95 1.77 3.15
C VAL A 67 15.35 0.57 2.41
N ALA A 68 14.06 0.30 2.63
CA ALA A 68 13.33 -0.71 1.88
C ALA A 68 13.44 -0.49 0.36
N GLU A 69 13.47 0.75 -0.13
CA GLU A 69 13.52 1.10 -1.56
C GLU A 69 14.73 0.50 -2.29
N ALA A 70 15.86 0.38 -1.59
CA ALA A 70 17.06 -0.25 -2.12
C ALA A 70 17.04 -1.79 -2.07
N SER A 71 16.02 -2.39 -1.44
CA SER A 71 15.94 -3.85 -1.23
C SER A 71 15.25 -4.59 -2.38
N ALA A 72 15.88 -5.66 -2.84
CA ALA A 72 15.28 -6.58 -3.81
C ALA A 72 13.97 -7.23 -3.31
N TRP A 73 13.80 -7.41 -1.99
CA TRP A 73 12.69 -8.16 -1.41
C TRP A 73 11.62 -7.26 -0.75
N GLY A 74 11.89 -5.95 -0.59
CA GLY A 74 11.01 -5.02 0.14
C GLY A 74 10.78 -3.65 -0.47
N HIS A 75 11.35 -3.32 -1.63
CA HIS A 75 11.25 -1.97 -2.23
C HIS A 75 9.83 -1.46 -2.41
N THR A 76 8.88 -2.33 -2.71
CA THR A 76 7.49 -1.94 -2.87
C THR A 76 6.77 -1.63 -1.55
N SER A 77 7.40 -1.85 -0.39
CA SER A 77 6.80 -1.57 0.93
C SER A 77 6.94 -0.11 1.37
N TRP A 78 7.91 0.63 0.83
CA TRP A 78 8.11 2.05 1.17
C TRP A 78 7.13 2.94 0.41
N GLN A 79 7.11 2.81 -0.92
CA GLN A 79 6.23 3.55 -1.82
C GLN A 79 5.57 2.59 -2.80
N TRP A 80 4.30 2.83 -3.11
CA TRP A 80 3.54 1.99 -4.02
C TRP A 80 2.43 2.76 -4.73
N THR A 81 2.11 2.27 -5.93
CA THR A 81 0.96 2.72 -6.71
C THR A 81 0.08 1.51 -7.02
N THR A 82 -1.23 1.69 -6.96
CA THR A 82 -2.22 0.69 -7.38
C THR A 82 -3.27 1.38 -8.22
N GLU A 83 -3.52 0.86 -9.41
CA GLU A 83 -4.45 1.46 -10.36
C GLU A 83 -5.56 0.48 -10.71
N TYR A 84 -6.79 0.99 -10.74
CA TYR A 84 -7.96 0.28 -11.23
C TYR A 84 -8.72 1.14 -12.23
N THR A 85 -9.13 0.57 -13.34
CA THR A 85 -10.22 1.17 -14.13
C THR A 85 -11.56 0.95 -13.44
N ALA A 86 -12.57 1.77 -13.73
CA ALA A 86 -13.89 1.65 -13.11
C ALA A 86 -14.48 0.23 -13.24
N PRO A 87 -14.40 -0.46 -14.39
CA PRO A 87 -14.81 -1.86 -14.51
C PRO A 87 -14.03 -2.83 -13.61
N GLN A 88 -12.71 -2.64 -13.48
CA GLN A 88 -11.86 -3.47 -12.62
C GLN A 88 -12.19 -3.26 -11.15
N LEU A 89 -12.30 -1.99 -10.71
CA LEU A 89 -12.65 -1.66 -9.33
C LEU A 89 -14.05 -2.19 -8.98
N ARG A 90 -15.03 -2.05 -9.89
CA ARG A 90 -16.37 -2.65 -9.75
C ARG A 90 -16.27 -4.16 -9.52
N GLY A 91 -15.53 -4.88 -10.36
CA GLY A 91 -15.33 -6.32 -10.21
C GLY A 91 -14.67 -6.68 -8.87
N TYR A 92 -13.67 -5.91 -8.47
CA TYR A 92 -12.93 -6.10 -7.22
C TYR A 92 -13.80 -5.89 -5.97
N LEU A 93 -14.66 -4.88 -5.98
CA LEU A 93 -15.63 -4.59 -4.91
C LEU A 93 -16.75 -5.63 -4.85
N ARG A 94 -17.27 -6.06 -6.00
CA ARG A 94 -18.30 -7.11 -6.06
C ARG A 94 -17.82 -8.44 -5.50
N ALA A 95 -16.57 -8.81 -5.76
CA ALA A 95 -15.94 -9.99 -5.16
C ALA A 95 -15.86 -9.91 -3.62
N ARG A 96 -16.07 -8.73 -3.03
CA ARG A 96 -16.09 -8.46 -1.58
C ARG A 96 -17.49 -8.10 -1.08
N GLY A 97 -18.53 -8.44 -1.83
CA GLY A 97 -19.92 -8.23 -1.45
C GLY A 97 -20.39 -6.78 -1.50
N VAL A 98 -19.69 -5.90 -2.21
CA VAL A 98 -20.07 -4.49 -2.39
C VAL A 98 -20.49 -4.27 -3.85
N ASP A 99 -21.79 -4.04 -4.07
CA ASP A 99 -22.32 -3.61 -5.36
C ASP A 99 -22.86 -2.19 -5.26
N ILE A 100 -22.18 -1.27 -5.94
CA ILE A 100 -22.54 0.16 -6.03
C ILE A 100 -22.73 0.60 -7.49
N GLY A 101 -22.81 -0.36 -8.43
CA GLY A 101 -22.77 -0.07 -9.86
C GLY A 101 -21.36 0.34 -10.30
N ASP A 102 -21.26 1.29 -11.22
CA ASP A 102 -19.99 1.78 -11.75
C ASP A 102 -19.36 2.77 -10.77
N PRO A 103 -18.15 2.52 -10.23
CA PRO A 103 -17.47 3.46 -9.36
C PRO A 103 -17.25 4.80 -10.07
N GLN A 104 -17.66 5.89 -9.43
CA GLN A 104 -17.56 7.25 -9.96
C GLN A 104 -16.65 8.13 -9.11
N ARG A 105 -16.67 7.93 -7.79
CA ARG A 105 -15.85 8.71 -6.86
C ARG A 105 -15.48 7.93 -5.61
N ILE A 106 -14.38 8.37 -5.00
CA ILE A 106 -13.94 7.94 -3.67
C ILE A 106 -13.73 9.21 -2.85
N GLU A 107 -14.48 9.34 -1.78
CA GLU A 107 -14.37 10.43 -0.82
C GLU A 107 -13.56 9.92 0.38
N LEU A 108 -12.36 10.45 0.58
CA LEU A 108 -11.61 10.18 1.80
C LEU A 108 -12.25 10.98 2.94
N GLY A 109 -12.60 10.28 4.01
CA GLY A 109 -13.19 10.87 5.21
C GLY A 109 -12.12 11.35 6.17
N ARG A 110 -12.22 10.94 7.44
CA ARG A 110 -11.26 11.34 8.48
C ARG A 110 -9.87 10.76 8.19
N LEU A 111 -8.84 11.59 8.36
CA LEU A 111 -7.44 11.18 8.46
C LEU A 111 -7.00 11.16 9.94
N THR A 112 -6.04 10.31 10.27
CA THR A 112 -5.34 10.35 11.55
C THR A 112 -4.32 11.51 11.57
N GLY A 113 -3.73 11.78 12.73
CA GLY A 113 -2.63 12.75 12.83
C GLY A 113 -1.39 12.37 12.02
N THR A 114 -1.27 11.10 11.62
CA THR A 114 -0.18 10.57 10.80
C THR A 114 -0.50 10.56 9.30
N GLY A 115 -1.70 11.03 8.91
CA GLY A 115 -2.16 11.07 7.52
C GLY A 115 -2.79 9.78 7.01
N ARG A 116 -2.97 8.75 7.85
CA ARG A 116 -3.65 7.50 7.47
C ARG A 116 -5.15 7.73 7.33
N VAL A 117 -5.75 7.11 6.30
CA VAL A 117 -7.18 7.14 6.05
C VAL A 117 -7.90 6.25 7.05
N VAL A 118 -8.77 6.85 7.88
CA VAL A 118 -9.62 6.13 8.84
C VAL A 118 -10.89 5.62 8.17
N SER A 119 -11.45 6.40 7.26
CA SER A 119 -12.69 6.05 6.56
C SER A 119 -12.67 6.58 5.14
N ALA A 120 -13.33 5.87 4.22
CA ALA A 120 -13.57 6.34 2.86
C ALA A 120 -15.00 5.98 2.46
N LYS A 121 -15.61 6.77 1.59
CA LYS A 121 -16.90 6.47 0.98
C LYS A 121 -16.71 6.26 -0.51
N ILE A 122 -17.10 5.09 -1.01
CA ILE A 122 -17.15 4.84 -2.45
C ILE A 122 -18.55 5.17 -2.93
N VAL A 123 -18.65 5.91 -4.02
CA VAL A 123 -19.93 6.16 -4.67
C VAL A 123 -19.88 5.74 -6.12
N GLY A 124 -20.90 4.98 -6.52
CA GLY A 124 -21.08 4.53 -7.88
C GLY A 124 -22.48 4.83 -8.40
N SER A 125 -22.75 4.38 -9.62
CA SER A 125 -23.95 4.73 -10.37
C SER A 125 -25.27 4.23 -9.76
N SER A 126 -25.24 3.20 -8.90
CA SER A 126 -26.45 2.64 -8.28
C SER A 126 -26.47 2.75 -6.75
N GLY A 127 -25.44 3.32 -6.13
CA GLY A 127 -25.39 3.45 -4.68
C GLY A 127 -24.05 3.91 -4.14
N SER A 128 -23.89 3.84 -2.82
CA SER A 128 -22.65 4.17 -2.13
C SER A 128 -22.36 3.20 -0.99
N ARG A 129 -21.09 3.05 -0.63
CA ARG A 129 -20.64 2.24 0.49
C ARG A 129 -19.62 3.01 1.31
N ASP A 130 -19.92 3.17 2.60
CA ASP A 130 -18.93 3.60 3.59
C ASP A 130 -18.01 2.44 3.96
N ILE A 131 -16.71 2.71 3.90
CA ILE A 131 -15.60 1.85 4.31
C ILE A 131 -14.99 2.44 5.57
N GLY A 132 -15.03 1.65 6.65
CA GLY A 132 -14.50 2.03 7.94
C GLY A 132 -13.01 1.73 8.13
N LYS A 133 -12.61 1.82 9.40
CA LYS A 133 -11.25 1.71 9.91
C LYS A 133 -10.49 0.47 9.40
N ASP A 134 -9.29 0.70 8.86
CA ASP A 134 -8.38 -0.27 8.20
C ASP A 134 -8.97 -1.05 6.99
N ALA A 135 -10.27 -0.95 6.75
CA ALA A 135 -10.95 -1.75 5.75
C ALA A 135 -10.63 -1.33 4.32
N SER A 136 -10.08 -0.13 4.08
CA SER A 136 -9.64 0.29 2.75
C SER A 136 -8.58 -0.63 2.17
N ARG A 137 -7.68 -1.19 3.01
CA ARG A 137 -6.68 -2.18 2.57
C ARG A 137 -7.35 -3.43 2.01
N TYR A 138 -8.41 -3.90 2.68
CA TYR A 138 -9.18 -5.04 2.23
C TYR A 138 -9.99 -4.73 0.96
N TYR A 139 -10.79 -3.66 0.96
CA TYR A 139 -11.73 -3.34 -0.12
C TYR A 139 -11.06 -2.84 -1.40
N PHE A 140 -9.89 -2.22 -1.30
CA PHE A 140 -9.14 -1.71 -2.46
C PHE A 140 -7.82 -2.46 -2.71
N GLY A 141 -7.49 -3.48 -1.92
CA GLY A 141 -6.26 -4.26 -2.12
C GLY A 141 -4.97 -3.49 -1.81
N LEU A 142 -5.04 -2.50 -0.93
CA LEU A 142 -3.92 -1.61 -0.63
C LEU A 142 -2.99 -2.22 0.42
N ARG A 143 -1.73 -1.81 0.37
CA ARG A 143 -0.69 -2.28 1.30
C ARG A 143 -0.83 -1.65 2.69
N SER A 144 -1.29 -0.41 2.76
CA SER A 144 -1.51 0.34 4.00
C SER A 144 -2.73 1.27 3.88
N THR A 145 -3.09 1.91 5.00
CA THR A 145 -4.07 3.01 5.04
C THR A 145 -3.45 4.39 4.80
N LEU A 146 -2.13 4.47 4.60
CA LEU A 146 -1.42 5.72 4.29
C LEU A 146 -1.39 5.92 2.77
N TYR A 147 -2.45 6.50 2.22
CA TYR A 147 -2.60 6.70 0.78
C TYR A 147 -3.42 7.94 0.42
N THR A 148 -3.24 8.38 -0.82
CA THR A 148 -4.13 9.30 -1.53
C THR A 148 -4.74 8.59 -2.73
N VAL A 149 -5.82 9.14 -3.27
CA VAL A 149 -6.45 8.65 -4.50
C VAL A 149 -6.63 9.80 -5.49
N THR A 150 -6.21 9.56 -6.72
CA THR A 150 -6.44 10.44 -7.86
C THR A 150 -7.39 9.75 -8.83
N ILE A 151 -8.41 10.48 -9.27
CA ILE A 151 -9.41 9.99 -10.20
C ILE A 151 -9.15 10.63 -11.55
N HIS A 152 -8.92 9.81 -12.56
CA HIS A 152 -8.88 10.23 -13.95
C HIS A 152 -10.25 9.96 -14.57
N PRO A 153 -10.90 10.95 -15.19
CA PRO A 153 -12.18 10.75 -15.86
C PRO A 153 -12.04 9.81 -17.06
N GLU A 154 -13.16 9.46 -17.68
CA GLU A 154 -13.12 8.77 -18.97
C GLU A 154 -12.39 9.63 -20.01
N GLU A 155 -11.56 8.98 -20.82
CA GLU A 155 -10.71 9.61 -21.83
C GLU A 155 -10.88 8.90 -23.18
N THR A 156 -10.56 9.61 -24.26
CA THR A 156 -10.51 9.01 -25.60
C THR A 156 -9.15 9.20 -26.23
N GLU A 157 -8.65 8.17 -26.92
CA GLU A 157 -7.33 8.17 -27.54
C GLU A 157 -7.39 7.55 -28.93
N ILE A 158 -6.72 8.16 -29.92
CA ILE A 158 -6.55 7.55 -31.24
C ILE A 158 -5.27 6.73 -31.23
N VAL A 159 -5.38 5.43 -31.50
CA VAL A 159 -4.25 4.50 -31.56
C VAL A 159 -4.12 3.92 -32.95
N GLY A 160 -2.92 4.01 -33.52
CA GLY A 160 -2.63 3.45 -34.84
C GLY A 160 -2.73 1.92 -34.83
N THR A 161 -3.21 1.33 -35.92
CA THR A 161 -3.44 -0.14 -36.00
C THR A 161 -2.16 -0.97 -35.86
N THR A 162 -0.99 -0.36 -36.03
CA THR A 162 0.33 -1.00 -35.89
C THR A 162 0.93 -0.87 -34.48
N ASP A 163 0.33 -0.05 -33.60
CA ASP A 163 0.82 0.14 -32.23
C ASP A 163 0.32 -0.98 -31.31
N THR A 164 0.81 -2.20 -31.58
CA THR A 164 0.40 -3.41 -30.86
C THR A 164 0.69 -3.36 -29.37
N LYS A 165 1.69 -2.57 -28.94
CA LYS A 165 1.99 -2.36 -27.52
C LYS A 165 0.88 -1.55 -26.86
N ARG A 166 0.52 -0.39 -27.43
CA ARG A 166 -0.51 0.46 -26.86
C ARG A 166 -1.89 -0.20 -26.88
N ILE A 167 -2.20 -0.94 -27.96
CA ILE A 167 -3.43 -1.73 -28.06
C ILE A 167 -3.57 -2.71 -26.89
N ARG A 168 -2.52 -3.48 -26.59
CA ARG A 168 -2.51 -4.43 -25.46
C ARG A 168 -2.65 -3.73 -24.11
N GLU A 169 -2.00 -2.59 -23.91
CA GLU A 169 -2.15 -1.80 -22.69
C GLU A 169 -3.60 -1.33 -22.50
N LEU A 170 -4.24 -0.85 -23.56
CA LEU A 170 -5.63 -0.41 -23.54
C LEU A 170 -6.61 -1.56 -23.27
N GLU A 171 -6.36 -2.74 -23.84
CA GLU A 171 -7.12 -3.96 -23.54
C GLU A 171 -7.02 -4.34 -22.05
N LEU A 172 -5.82 -4.29 -21.47
CA LEU A 172 -5.60 -4.55 -20.04
C LEU A 172 -6.33 -3.52 -19.16
N LEU A 173 -6.47 -2.28 -19.63
CA LEU A 173 -7.23 -1.22 -18.96
C LEU A 173 -8.73 -1.27 -19.26
N SER A 174 -9.24 -2.34 -19.90
CA SER A 174 -10.66 -2.47 -20.26
C SER A 174 -11.18 -1.36 -21.19
N ALA A 175 -10.31 -0.76 -22.00
CA ALA A 175 -10.70 0.20 -23.01
C ALA A 175 -11.47 -0.48 -24.15
N THR A 176 -12.41 0.24 -24.74
CA THR A 176 -13.23 -0.25 -25.86
C THR A 176 -12.99 0.58 -27.11
N VAL A 177 -12.99 -0.05 -28.28
CA VAL A 177 -12.97 0.67 -29.56
C VAL A 177 -14.33 1.35 -29.77
N ASP A 178 -14.33 2.68 -29.89
CA ASP A 178 -15.50 3.48 -30.25
C ASP A 178 -15.75 3.46 -31.76
N ARG A 179 -14.70 3.72 -32.57
CA ARG A 179 -14.77 3.73 -34.04
C ARG A 179 -13.39 3.63 -34.70
N SER A 180 -13.37 3.30 -35.99
CA SER A 180 -12.17 3.42 -36.82
C SER A 180 -11.91 4.88 -37.23
N TYR A 181 -10.63 5.24 -37.32
CA TYR A 181 -10.17 6.56 -37.72
C TYR A 181 -9.09 6.46 -38.81
N TYR A 182 -8.98 7.45 -39.68
CA TYR A 182 -7.85 7.61 -40.60
C TYR A 182 -7.33 9.04 -40.57
N VAL A 183 -6.03 9.22 -40.29
CA VAL A 183 -5.34 10.51 -40.41
C VAL A 183 -4.56 10.48 -41.73
N THR A 184 -4.72 11.53 -42.52
CA THR A 184 -3.96 11.75 -43.74
C THR A 184 -2.93 12.83 -43.43
N THR A 185 -1.64 12.48 -43.39
CA THR A 185 -0.54 13.45 -43.15
C THR A 185 0.36 13.56 -44.36
N ARG A 186 0.87 14.76 -44.63
CA ARG A 186 1.81 15.02 -45.73
C ARG A 186 3.22 14.94 -45.17
N ASP A 187 4.05 14.07 -45.75
CA ASP A 187 5.47 14.02 -45.40
C ASP A 187 6.12 15.34 -45.88
N PRO A 188 6.74 16.14 -45.00
CA PRO A 188 7.33 17.42 -45.39
C PRO A 188 8.57 17.22 -46.28
N ASP A 189 9.26 16.08 -46.19
CA ASP A 189 10.47 15.78 -46.94
C ASP A 189 10.18 14.95 -48.20
N ARG A 190 8.98 14.37 -48.32
CA ARG A 190 8.59 13.53 -49.45
C ARG A 190 7.20 13.92 -49.97
N SER A 191 7.08 14.12 -51.28
CA SER A 191 5.85 14.61 -51.96
C SER A 191 4.66 13.64 -52.00
N TRP A 192 4.58 12.67 -51.09
CA TRP A 192 3.45 11.74 -50.96
C TRP A 192 2.70 11.96 -49.64
N THR A 193 1.51 11.38 -49.57
CA THR A 193 0.61 11.50 -48.43
C THR A 193 0.49 10.16 -47.71
N LEU A 194 0.78 10.13 -46.41
CA LEU A 194 0.64 8.95 -45.57
C LEU A 194 -0.79 8.87 -45.02
N ARG A 195 -1.44 7.74 -45.23
CA ARG A 195 -2.69 7.41 -44.54
C ARG A 195 -2.40 6.51 -43.34
N ILE A 196 -2.54 7.07 -42.15
CA ILE A 196 -2.44 6.34 -40.88
C ILE A 196 -3.85 5.89 -40.51
N THR A 197 -4.08 4.58 -40.47
CA THR A 197 -5.30 3.99 -39.94
C THR A 197 -5.16 3.74 -38.44
N GLY A 198 -6.24 3.95 -37.70
CA GLY A 198 -6.28 3.73 -36.27
C GLY A 198 -7.69 3.47 -35.75
N TRP A 199 -7.78 3.33 -34.44
CA TRP A 199 -9.03 3.22 -33.70
C TRP A 199 -9.09 4.32 -32.66
N LEU A 200 -10.26 4.93 -32.53
CA LEU A 200 -10.58 5.77 -31.38
C LEU A 200 -10.99 4.83 -30.24
N TYR A 201 -10.16 4.73 -29.21
CA TYR A 201 -10.47 4.02 -27.98
C TYR A 201 -11.18 4.95 -26.99
N ARG A 202 -12.09 4.37 -26.21
CA ARG A 202 -12.65 4.95 -25.00
C ARG A 202 -12.07 4.22 -23.80
N LEU A 203 -11.35 4.95 -22.97
CA LEU A 203 -10.73 4.47 -21.74
C LEU A 203 -11.67 4.78 -20.57
N PRO A 204 -12.07 3.77 -19.76
CA PRO A 204 -12.90 4.02 -18.59
C PRO A 204 -12.18 4.91 -17.58
N ALA A 205 -12.95 5.56 -16.69
CA ALA A 205 -12.38 6.31 -15.56
C ALA A 205 -11.42 5.43 -14.75
N ARG A 206 -10.35 6.02 -14.23
CA ARG A 206 -9.27 5.30 -13.52
C ARG A 206 -9.09 5.86 -12.12
N PHE A 207 -8.86 4.96 -11.17
CA PHE A 207 -8.64 5.25 -9.76
C PHE A 207 -7.20 4.86 -9.43
N VAL A 208 -6.34 5.86 -9.25
CA VAL A 208 -4.92 5.69 -8.96
C VAL A 208 -4.69 5.96 -7.49
N PHE A 209 -4.38 4.91 -6.74
CA PHE A 209 -3.99 4.98 -5.34
C PHE A 209 -2.48 5.07 -5.24
N THR A 210 -1.99 6.08 -4.53
CA THR A 210 -0.56 6.24 -4.24
C THR A 210 -0.39 6.26 -2.74
N GLY A 211 0.50 5.42 -2.22
CA GLY A 211 0.67 5.29 -0.78
C GLY A 211 2.06 4.90 -0.35
N LYS A 212 2.22 4.83 0.97
CA LYS A 212 3.47 4.48 1.65
C LYS A 212 3.26 3.45 2.74
N GLY A 213 4.30 2.71 3.07
CA GLY A 213 4.25 1.67 4.10
C GLY A 213 3.50 0.41 3.68
N TYR A 214 3.64 -0.63 4.50
CA TYR A 214 3.02 -1.93 4.31
C TYR A 214 2.62 -2.50 5.67
N GLY A 215 1.33 -2.73 5.85
CA GLY A 215 0.73 -3.23 7.08
C GLY A 215 -0.04 -2.15 7.84
N HIS A 216 -0.34 -2.43 9.10
CA HIS A 216 -1.16 -1.56 9.93
C HIS A 216 -0.40 -0.34 10.49
N GLY A 217 0.94 -0.39 10.57
CA GLY A 217 1.77 0.73 11.02
C GLY A 217 1.77 1.00 12.52
N VAL A 218 1.20 0.11 13.35
CA VAL A 218 1.19 0.25 14.82
C VAL A 218 2.37 -0.52 15.41
N GLY A 219 3.05 0.06 16.40
CA GLY A 219 4.20 -0.56 17.05
C GLY A 219 5.43 -0.54 16.16
N MET A 220 6.15 -1.66 16.06
CA MET A 220 7.46 -1.68 15.40
C MET A 220 7.38 -1.81 13.87
N SER A 221 8.10 -0.94 13.15
CA SER A 221 8.40 -1.14 11.72
C SER A 221 9.58 -2.09 11.55
N GLN A 222 9.43 -3.16 10.77
CA GLN A 222 10.54 -4.08 10.48
C GLN A 222 11.64 -3.37 9.68
N TRP A 223 11.27 -2.59 8.67
CA TRP A 223 12.23 -1.80 7.89
C TRP A 223 12.89 -0.69 8.69
N GLY A 224 12.13 -0.01 9.55
CA GLY A 224 12.68 1.00 10.43
C GLY A 224 13.61 0.41 11.50
N ALA A 225 13.30 -0.77 12.04
CA ALA A 225 14.19 -1.51 12.93
C ALA A 225 15.50 -1.91 12.23
N GLN A 226 15.42 -2.41 11.00
CA GLN A 226 16.60 -2.71 10.17
C GLN A 226 17.43 -1.45 9.92
N GLY A 227 16.79 -0.33 9.57
CA GLY A 227 17.45 0.95 9.36
C GLY A 227 18.18 1.45 10.62
N MET A 228 17.53 1.40 11.78
CA MET A 228 18.15 1.71 13.07
C MET A 228 19.34 0.78 13.39
N ALA A 229 19.20 -0.52 13.14
CA ALA A 229 20.27 -1.50 13.37
C ALA A 229 21.48 -1.26 12.45
N LEU A 230 21.25 -0.94 11.17
CA LEU A 230 22.30 -0.52 10.24
C LEU A 230 22.98 0.79 10.67
N GLY A 231 22.24 1.66 11.35
CA GLY A 231 22.76 2.85 12.02
C GLY A 231 23.49 2.58 13.35
N GLY A 232 23.59 1.32 13.78
CA GLY A 232 24.30 0.90 14.99
C GLY A 232 23.47 0.83 16.26
N ALA A 233 22.14 1.04 16.18
CA ALA A 233 21.26 0.91 17.35
C ALA A 233 21.19 -0.55 17.82
N SER A 234 21.23 -0.76 19.13
CA SER A 234 20.98 -2.05 19.76
C SER A 234 19.50 -2.45 19.66
N ALA A 235 19.23 -3.75 19.83
CA ALA A 235 17.85 -4.25 19.87
C ALA A 235 17.01 -3.58 20.96
N GLU A 236 17.61 -3.27 22.11
CA GLU A 236 16.89 -2.59 23.19
C GLU A 236 16.53 -1.15 22.85
N GLU A 237 17.43 -0.41 22.21
CA GLU A 237 17.16 0.97 21.76
C GLU A 237 16.05 0.98 20.70
N ILE A 238 16.07 0.02 19.78
CA ILE A 238 15.01 -0.16 18.77
C ILE A 238 13.67 -0.44 19.45
N LEU A 239 13.61 -1.39 20.39
CA LEU A 239 12.37 -1.71 21.10
C LEU A 239 11.84 -0.52 21.91
N ARG A 240 12.70 0.20 22.64
CA ARG A 240 12.29 1.39 23.42
C ARG A 240 11.85 2.57 22.55
N HIS A 241 12.33 2.65 21.31
CA HIS A 241 11.87 3.63 20.34
C HIS A 241 10.45 3.34 19.86
N TYR A 242 10.16 2.11 19.46
CA TYR A 242 8.84 1.74 18.94
C TYR A 242 7.78 1.49 20.01
N TYR A 243 8.19 1.04 21.19
CA TYR A 243 7.31 0.73 22.31
C TYR A 243 7.61 1.67 23.47
N GLN A 244 6.76 2.67 23.69
CA GLN A 244 7.04 3.78 24.60
C GLN A 244 6.91 3.37 26.07
N GLY A 245 7.93 3.69 26.87
CA GLY A 245 7.92 3.45 28.32
C GLY A 245 8.02 1.98 28.75
N ILE A 246 8.45 1.09 27.87
CA ILE A 246 8.62 -0.33 28.21
C ILE A 246 9.88 -0.58 29.04
N ALA A 247 9.87 -1.67 29.81
CA ALA A 247 11.05 -2.31 30.35
C ALA A 247 11.34 -3.60 29.58
N ILE A 248 12.61 -3.99 29.52
CA ILE A 248 13.03 -5.29 28.98
C ILE A 248 13.47 -6.13 30.17
N THR A 249 12.85 -7.29 30.35
CA THR A 249 12.98 -8.12 31.55
C THR A 249 13.19 -9.58 31.16
N ASN A 250 13.83 -10.38 32.02
CA ASN A 250 13.92 -11.83 31.82
C ASN A 250 12.78 -12.56 32.52
N VAL A 251 12.18 -13.52 31.81
CA VAL A 251 11.19 -14.45 32.38
C VAL A 251 11.91 -15.31 33.42
N GLY A 252 11.68 -15.02 34.70
CA GLY A 252 12.28 -15.75 35.84
C GLY A 252 12.81 -14.86 36.97
N GLY A 253 13.04 -13.56 36.72
CA GLY A 253 13.67 -12.66 37.71
C GLY A 253 15.16 -12.98 37.92
N ALA A 254 15.96 -11.95 38.21
CA ALA A 254 17.27 -12.13 38.80
C ALA A 254 17.14 -12.30 40.32
#